data_AF-A0A5J4Q3M0-F1
#
_entry.id   AF-A0A5J4Q3M0-F1
#
_cell.length_a   1.000
_cell.length_b   1.000
_cell.length_c   1.000
_cell.angle_alpha   90.00
_cell.angle_beta   90.00
_cell.angle_gamma   90.00
#
_symmetry.space_group_name_H-M   'P 1'
#
loop_
_entity.id
_entity.type
_entity.pdbx_description
1 polymer ?
#
loop_
_entity_poly.entity_id
_entity_poly.type
_entity_poly.pdbx_seq_one_letter_code
_entity_poly.pdbx_strand_id
1 'polypeptide(L)'
;METQRDIFVFQCLIGCRVSDLYKMTYRNIIDGSIEYIPRKTKEDRAITVRVPLSKTAQEIIERYRDYERELLFPLIVEQKYNQYIKQALREAGISRVVTIIDQKTRLEVQKPIWEVASSHMARRSFIGNIYKQVKDPNLVGALSGHKEGSKAFARYRTIDDDMKKELIGMLE
;
A
#
# COMPACT_ATOMS: atom_id res chain seq x y z
N MET A 1 -0.09 19.30 4.54
CA MET A 1 0.78 18.11 4.61
C MET A 1 0.13 17.00 5.43
N GLU A 2 -0.30 17.28 6.67
CA GLU A 2 -0.86 16.29 7.60
C GLU A 2 -1.94 15.37 6.98
N THR A 3 -2.92 15.96 6.30
CA THR A 3 -3.99 15.22 5.60
C THR A 3 -3.47 14.15 4.65
N GLN A 4 -2.42 14.47 3.87
CA GLN A 4 -1.91 13.59 2.84
C GLN A 4 -1.00 12.50 3.42
N ARG A 5 -0.35 12.78 4.56
CA ARG A 5 0.31 11.75 5.38
C ARG A 5 -0.71 10.72 5.86
N ASP A 6 -1.83 11.18 6.44
CA ASP A 6 -2.84 10.28 7.00
C ASP A 6 -3.52 9.45 5.89
N ILE A 7 -3.80 10.05 4.74
CA ILE A 7 -4.29 9.33 3.54
C ILE A 7 -3.28 8.27 3.07
N PHE A 8 -1.98 8.56 3.12
CA PHE A 8 -0.94 7.58 2.78
C PHE A 8 -0.89 6.43 3.79
N VAL A 9 -1.04 6.71 5.09
CA VAL A 9 -1.15 5.68 6.14
C VAL A 9 -2.37 4.81 5.88
N PHE A 10 -3.53 5.41 5.58
CA PHE A 10 -4.72 4.66 5.17
C PHE A 10 -4.44 3.77 3.95
N GLN A 11 -3.79 4.31 2.92
CA GLN A 11 -3.44 3.53 1.73
C GLN A 11 -2.52 2.35 2.07
N CYS A 12 -1.60 2.50 3.03
CA CYS A 12 -0.75 1.41 3.53
C CYS A 12 -1.54 0.32 4.28
N LEU A 13 -2.70 0.65 4.84
CA LEU A 13 -3.58 -0.28 5.55
C LEU A 13 -4.57 -0.99 4.63
N ILE A 14 -4.84 -0.45 3.45
CA ILE A 14 -5.74 -1.06 2.46
C ILE A 14 -4.98 -1.75 1.32
N GLY A 15 -3.81 -1.23 0.96
CA GLY A 15 -3.00 -1.75 -0.15
C GLY A 15 -3.57 -1.49 -1.54
N CYS A 16 -4.51 -0.56 -1.68
CA CYS A 16 -5.10 -0.21 -2.98
C CYS A 16 -4.11 0.57 -3.86
N ARG A 17 -4.35 0.57 -5.18
CA ARG A 17 -3.60 1.45 -6.09
C ARG A 17 -4.10 2.88 -5.92
N VAL A 18 -3.25 3.86 -6.21
CA VAL A 18 -3.62 5.28 -6.13
C VAL A 18 -4.83 5.61 -7.00
N SER A 19 -4.95 5.02 -8.19
CA SER A 19 -6.11 5.21 -9.06
C SER A 19 -7.42 4.69 -8.47
N ASP A 20 -7.34 3.65 -7.61
CA ASP A 20 -8.50 3.09 -6.94
C ASP A 20 -8.84 3.95 -5.71
N LEU A 21 -7.83 4.39 -4.93
CA LEU A 21 -7.98 5.35 -3.83
C LEU A 21 -8.70 6.63 -4.29
N TYR A 22 -8.34 7.14 -5.48
CA TYR A 22 -8.88 8.38 -6.04
C TYR A 22 -10.33 8.29 -6.51
N LYS A 23 -10.92 7.09 -6.50
CA LYS A 23 -12.32 6.85 -6.84
C LYS A 23 -13.11 6.30 -5.66
N MET A 24 -12.46 6.13 -4.52
CA MET A 24 -13.08 5.54 -3.34
C MET A 24 -14.03 6.56 -2.71
N THR A 25 -15.24 6.09 -2.44
CA THR A 25 -16.34 6.86 -1.84
C THR A 25 -16.76 6.20 -0.54
N TYR A 26 -17.61 6.86 0.25
CA TYR A 26 -18.18 6.24 1.45
C TYR A 26 -19.01 4.98 1.15
N ARG A 27 -19.53 4.82 -0.08
CA ARG A 27 -20.27 3.61 -0.50
C ARG A 27 -19.38 2.37 -0.60
N ASN A 28 -18.06 2.55 -0.63
CA ASN A 28 -17.12 1.44 -0.58
C ASN A 28 -16.96 0.88 0.84
N ILE A 29 -17.50 1.53 1.88
CA ILE A 29 -17.47 1.03 3.25
C ILE A 29 -18.70 0.14 3.47
N ILE A 30 -18.48 -1.16 3.65
CA ILE A 30 -19.52 -2.17 3.83
C ILE A 30 -19.11 -3.08 5.00
N ASP A 31 -19.95 -3.15 6.04
CA ASP A 31 -19.76 -4.01 7.22
C ASP A 31 -18.32 -3.94 7.79
N GLY A 32 -17.84 -2.73 8.04
CA GLY A 32 -16.50 -2.48 8.59
C GLY A 32 -15.34 -2.86 7.65
N SER A 33 -15.61 -3.06 6.36
CA SER A 33 -14.61 -3.35 5.32
C SER A 33 -14.65 -2.31 4.22
N ILE A 34 -13.54 -2.16 3.50
CA ILE A 34 -13.50 -1.46 2.21
C ILE A 34 -13.65 -2.49 1.09
N GLU A 35 -14.65 -2.30 0.24
CA GLU A 35 -14.92 -3.11 -0.93
C GLU A 35 -14.81 -2.30 -2.22
N TYR A 36 -14.03 -2.80 -3.19
CA TYR A 36 -13.87 -2.15 -4.49
C TYR A 36 -13.43 -3.13 -5.58
N ILE A 37 -13.68 -2.79 -6.84
CA ILE A 37 -13.19 -3.53 -8.00
C ILE A 37 -11.97 -2.79 -8.56
N PRO A 38 -10.75 -3.36 -8.52
CA PRO A 38 -9.56 -2.68 -9.01
C PRO A 38 -9.68 -2.37 -10.51
N ARG A 39 -9.40 -1.13 -10.90
CA ARG A 39 -9.62 -0.66 -12.28
C ARG A 39 -8.85 -1.48 -13.31
N LYS A 40 -7.58 -1.80 -13.04
CA LYS A 40 -6.68 -2.47 -13.99
C LYS A 40 -7.11 -3.91 -14.31
N THR A 41 -7.96 -4.52 -13.50
CA THR A 41 -8.46 -5.89 -13.71
C THR A 41 -9.91 -5.92 -14.17
N LYS A 42 -10.60 -4.77 -14.26
CA LYS A 42 -12.02 -4.69 -14.63
C LYS A 42 -12.30 -5.21 -16.05
N GLU A 43 -11.33 -5.10 -16.96
CA GLU A 43 -11.46 -5.52 -18.36
C GLU A 43 -11.18 -7.03 -18.56
N ASP A 44 -10.37 -7.66 -17.72
CA ASP A 44 -10.00 -9.08 -17.86
C ASP A 44 -10.76 -10.02 -16.91
N ARG A 45 -11.00 -9.60 -15.66
CA ARG A 45 -11.74 -10.35 -14.63
C ARG A 45 -12.08 -9.42 -13.47
N ALA A 46 -13.34 -9.00 -13.37
CA ALA A 46 -13.81 -8.20 -12.24
C ALA A 46 -13.74 -9.03 -10.95
N ILE A 47 -12.70 -8.80 -10.16
CA ILE A 47 -12.54 -9.37 -8.81
C ILE A 47 -12.84 -8.25 -7.82
N THR A 48 -13.79 -8.50 -6.93
CA THR A 48 -14.02 -7.62 -5.77
C THR A 48 -12.92 -7.84 -4.76
N VAL A 49 -12.20 -6.78 -4.41
CA VAL A 49 -11.25 -6.76 -3.31
C VAL A 49 -12.00 -6.26 -2.07
N ARG A 50 -11.96 -7.05 -1.00
CA ARG A 50 -12.51 -6.70 0.31
C ARG A 50 -11.37 -6.68 1.33
N VAL A 51 -11.18 -5.56 2.01
CA VAL A 51 -10.18 -5.39 3.06
C VAL A 51 -10.86 -4.92 4.35
N PRO A 52 -10.84 -5.71 5.44
CA PRO A 52 -11.34 -5.28 6.74
C PRO A 52 -10.61 -4.02 7.22
N LEU A 53 -11.37 -3.04 7.73
CA LEU A 53 -10.81 -1.80 8.26
C LEU A 53 -10.22 -2.04 9.64
N SER A 54 -8.94 -1.74 9.83
CA SER A 54 -8.34 -1.67 11.16
C SER A 54 -8.88 -0.45 11.93
N LYS A 55 -8.72 -0.45 13.26
CA LYS A 55 -9.07 0.70 14.12
C LYS A 55 -8.45 2.00 13.60
N THR A 56 -7.16 1.98 13.27
CA THR A 56 -6.46 3.14 12.72
C THR A 56 -7.04 3.61 11.37
N ALA A 57 -7.44 2.68 10.50
CA ALA A 57 -8.06 3.05 9.22
C ALA A 57 -9.43 3.73 9.44
N GLN A 58 -10.22 3.23 10.40
CA GLN A 58 -11.50 3.83 10.78
C GLN A 58 -11.32 5.24 11.38
N GLU A 59 -10.34 5.41 12.27
CA GLU A 59 -10.01 6.72 12.87
C GLU A 59 -9.60 7.75 11.80
N ILE A 60 -8.83 7.35 10.80
CA ILE A 60 -8.44 8.23 9.69
C ILE A 60 -9.66 8.59 8.82
N ILE A 61 -10.54 7.63 8.51
CA ILE A 61 -11.79 7.91 7.77
C ILE A 61 -12.62 8.93 8.53
N GLU A 62 -12.82 8.73 9.83
CA GLU A 62 -13.66 9.59 10.66
C GLU A 62 -13.09 11.01 10.79
N ARG A 63 -11.77 11.13 10.99
CA ARG A 63 -11.06 12.41 11.09
C ARG A 63 -11.32 13.32 9.89
N TYR A 64 -11.49 12.74 8.70
CA TYR A 64 -11.72 13.48 7.47
C TYR A 64 -13.17 13.39 6.99
N ARG A 65 -14.11 12.86 7.78
CA ARG A 65 -15.51 12.72 7.37
C ARG A 65 -16.09 14.07 6.98
N ASP A 66 -16.81 14.07 5.87
CA ASP A 66 -17.43 15.23 5.26
C ASP A 66 -18.66 14.76 4.48
N TYR A 67 -19.83 15.24 4.87
CA TYR A 67 -21.12 14.79 4.33
C TYR A 67 -21.43 15.36 2.95
N GLU A 68 -20.77 16.46 2.57
CA GLU A 68 -20.95 17.10 1.25
C GLU A 68 -20.03 16.49 0.19
N ARG A 69 -18.97 15.79 0.63
CA ARG A 69 -17.99 15.19 -0.27
C ARG A 69 -18.37 13.76 -0.62
N GLU A 70 -18.44 13.44 -1.91
CA GLU A 70 -18.68 12.06 -2.35
C GLU A 70 -17.46 11.14 -2.11
N LEU A 71 -16.26 11.67 -2.34
CA LEU A 71 -15.00 10.96 -2.16
C LEU A 71 -14.67 10.76 -0.68
N LEU A 72 -14.07 9.61 -0.39
CA LEU A 72 -13.70 9.23 0.97
C LEU A 72 -12.75 10.24 1.63
N PHE A 73 -11.83 10.83 0.85
CA PHE A 73 -10.82 11.77 1.35
C PHE A 73 -10.73 13.06 0.52
N PRO A 74 -10.28 14.17 1.14
CA PRO A 74 -9.91 15.40 0.43
C PRO A 74 -8.59 15.20 -0.34
N LEU A 75 -8.70 14.59 -1.52
CA LEU A 75 -7.57 14.26 -2.37
C LEU A 75 -7.10 15.47 -3.17
N ILE A 76 -5.79 15.52 -3.41
CA ILE A 76 -5.15 16.52 -4.28
C ILE A 76 -4.57 15.83 -5.51
N VAL A 77 -4.08 16.59 -6.49
CA VAL A 77 -3.41 16.01 -7.67
C VAL A 77 -2.27 15.06 -7.27
N GLU A 78 -2.18 13.91 -7.97
CA GLU A 78 -1.29 12.80 -7.60
C GLU A 78 0.19 13.23 -7.47
N GLN A 79 0.64 14.17 -8.29
CA GLN A 79 2.00 14.71 -8.23
C GLN A 79 2.28 15.37 -6.87
N LYS A 80 1.34 16.18 -6.35
CA LYS A 80 1.46 16.81 -5.04
C LYS A 80 1.31 15.81 -3.91
N TYR A 81 0.43 14.82 -4.06
CA TYR A 81 0.30 13.72 -3.10
C TYR A 81 1.64 12.99 -2.94
N ASN A 82 2.29 12.62 -4.05
CA ASN A 82 3.62 12.03 -4.03
C ASN A 82 4.68 12.94 -3.40
N GLN A 83 4.65 14.25 -3.62
CA GLN A 83 5.54 15.20 -2.95
C GLN A 83 5.36 15.16 -1.42
N TYR A 84 4.12 15.14 -0.93
CA TYR A 84 3.85 15.06 0.50
C TYR A 84 4.23 13.70 1.11
N ILE A 85 4.11 12.59 0.37
CA ILE A 85 4.62 11.29 0.84
C ILE A 85 6.13 11.37 1.08
N LYS A 86 6.90 11.95 0.14
CA LYS A 86 8.35 12.12 0.29
C LYS A 86 8.69 12.98 1.50
N GLN A 87 7.97 14.08 1.69
CA GLN A 87 8.16 14.96 2.83
C GLN A 87 7.85 14.24 4.15
N ALA A 88 6.72 13.55 4.25
CA ALA A 88 6.31 12.84 5.45
C ALA A 88 7.33 11.74 5.84
N LEU A 89 7.83 10.97 4.86
CA LEU A 89 8.85 9.95 5.12
C LEU A 89 10.18 10.55 5.56
N ARG A 90 10.58 11.69 4.96
CA ARG A 90 11.80 12.41 5.35
C ARG A 90 11.71 12.91 6.79
N GLU A 91 10.60 13.54 7.15
CA GLU A 91 10.35 14.05 8.50
C GLU A 91 10.24 12.92 9.54
N ALA A 92 9.73 11.75 9.15
CA ALA A 92 9.71 10.54 9.97
C ALA A 92 11.09 9.86 10.12
N GLY A 93 12.16 10.40 9.53
CA GLY A 93 13.51 9.83 9.59
C GLY A 93 13.69 8.55 8.76
N ILE A 94 12.79 8.25 7.83
CA ILE A 94 12.84 7.03 7.00
C ILE A 94 13.82 7.28 5.84
N SER A 95 15.11 7.11 6.12
CA SER A 95 16.21 7.56 5.27
C SER A 95 17.16 6.46 4.78
N ARG A 96 16.85 5.18 5.03
CA ARG A 96 17.68 4.06 4.56
C ARG A 96 18.01 4.20 3.07
N VAL A 97 19.27 3.97 2.71
CA VAL A 97 19.73 4.05 1.33
C VAL A 97 19.21 2.83 0.55
N VAL A 98 18.75 3.08 -0.68
CA VAL A 98 18.33 2.05 -1.62
C VAL A 98 19.02 2.26 -2.96
N THR A 99 19.42 1.16 -3.59
CA THR A 99 19.88 1.16 -4.98
C THR A 99 18.67 1.04 -5.90
N ILE A 100 18.56 1.96 -6.86
CA ILE A 100 17.54 1.94 -7.91
C ILE A 100 18.19 2.13 -9.27
N ILE A 101 17.47 1.72 -10.32
CA ILE A 101 17.85 2.07 -11.70
C ILE A 101 17.27 3.43 -12.03
N ASP A 102 18.11 4.40 -12.38
CA ASP A 102 17.66 5.68 -12.91
C ASP A 102 16.98 5.47 -14.27
N GLN A 103 15.74 5.94 -14.42
CA GLN A 103 14.96 5.68 -15.63
C GLN A 103 15.51 6.39 -16.88
N LYS A 104 16.27 7.48 -16.71
CA LYS A 104 16.86 8.25 -17.79
C LYS A 104 18.21 7.67 -18.21
N THR A 105 19.10 7.44 -17.25
CA THR A 105 20.47 6.97 -17.55
C THR A 105 20.59 5.46 -17.64
N ARG A 106 19.61 4.71 -17.11
CA ARG A 106 19.64 3.24 -16.94
C ARG A 106 20.78 2.73 -16.06
N LEU A 107 21.45 3.63 -15.34
CA LEU A 107 22.52 3.29 -14.40
C LEU A 107 21.96 3.10 -12.99
N GLU A 108 22.67 2.32 -12.19
CA GLU A 108 22.38 2.20 -10.77
C GLU A 108 22.74 3.49 -10.04
N VAL A 109 21.83 3.96 -9.19
CA VAL A 109 22.03 5.11 -8.32
C VAL A 109 21.56 4.77 -6.91
N GLN A 110 22.26 5.30 -5.91
CA GLN A 110 21.89 5.16 -4.52
C GLN A 110 21.17 6.43 -4.05
N LYS A 111 20.00 6.24 -3.43
CA LYS A 111 19.18 7.35 -2.90
C LYS A 111 18.57 6.98 -1.56
N PRO A 112 18.32 7.93 -0.66
CA PRO A 112 17.51 7.65 0.51
C PRO A 112 16.09 7.28 0.08
N ILE A 113 15.48 6.31 0.77
CA ILE A 113 14.18 5.74 0.34
C ILE A 113 13.06 6.78 0.24
N TRP A 114 13.06 7.81 1.10
CA TRP A 114 12.07 8.89 1.04
C TRP A 114 12.11 9.66 -0.28
N GLU A 115 13.27 9.76 -0.94
CA GLU A 115 13.41 10.51 -2.20
C GLU A 115 12.73 9.79 -3.38
N VAL A 116 12.72 8.46 -3.33
CA VAL A 116 12.13 7.60 -4.36
C VAL A 116 10.70 7.16 -4.02
N ALA A 117 10.14 7.69 -2.93
CA ALA A 117 8.81 7.33 -2.49
C ALA A 117 7.71 7.83 -3.42
N SER A 118 6.64 7.04 -3.50
CA SER A 118 5.42 7.32 -4.25
C SER A 118 4.25 6.60 -3.61
N SER A 119 3.03 6.93 -4.04
CA SER A 119 1.79 6.25 -3.66
C SER A 119 1.84 4.73 -3.83
N HIS A 120 2.61 4.22 -4.79
CA HIS A 120 2.79 2.78 -5.00
C HIS A 120 3.53 2.10 -3.83
N MET A 121 4.32 2.85 -3.06
CA MET A 121 4.98 2.35 -1.86
C MET A 121 3.97 1.85 -0.83
N ALA A 122 2.81 2.50 -0.70
CA ALA A 122 1.76 2.07 0.24
C ALA A 122 1.29 0.63 -0.03
N ARG A 123 0.99 0.33 -1.29
CA ARG A 123 0.62 -1.03 -1.71
C ARG A 123 1.73 -2.05 -1.47
N ARG A 124 3.00 -1.67 -1.66
CA ARG A 124 4.14 -2.56 -1.36
C ARG A 124 4.29 -2.81 0.14
N SER A 125 4.12 -1.78 0.97
CA SER A 125 4.16 -1.88 2.42
C SER A 125 3.03 -2.79 2.94
N PHE A 126 1.80 -2.62 2.45
CA PHE A 126 0.67 -3.49 2.79
C PHE A 126 0.98 -4.96 2.52
N ILE A 127 1.40 -5.27 1.29
CA ILE A 127 1.70 -6.65 0.88
C ILE A 127 2.85 -7.22 1.71
N GLY A 128 3.92 -6.46 1.91
CA GLY A 128 5.07 -6.89 2.72
C GLY A 128 4.69 -7.18 4.16
N ASN A 129 3.88 -6.32 4.79
CA ASN A 129 3.45 -6.49 6.18
C ASN A 129 2.55 -7.72 6.37
N ILE A 130 1.57 -7.91 5.48
CA ILE A 130 0.68 -9.09 5.56
C ILE A 130 1.45 -10.37 5.25
N TYR A 131 2.34 -10.34 4.26
CA TYR A 131 3.14 -11.53 3.93
C TYR A 131 4.01 -11.99 5.11
N LYS A 132 4.59 -11.05 5.88
CA LYS A 132 5.34 -11.37 7.09
C LYS A 132 4.50 -12.08 8.16
N GLN A 133 3.21 -11.76 8.27
CA GLN A 133 2.33 -12.34 9.29
C GLN A 133 1.71 -13.67 8.86
N VAL A 134 1.20 -13.74 7.63
CA VAL A 134 0.39 -14.88 7.19
C VAL A 134 1.24 -15.94 6.48
N LYS A 135 2.35 -15.55 5.84
CA LYS A 135 3.23 -16.39 5.00
C LYS A 135 2.50 -17.21 3.90
N ASP A 136 1.18 -17.08 3.75
CA ASP A 136 0.33 -17.70 2.71
C ASP A 136 0.15 -16.76 1.49
N PRO A 137 0.69 -17.14 0.31
CA PRO A 137 0.53 -16.37 -0.92
C PRO A 137 -0.92 -16.18 -1.39
N ASN A 138 -1.82 -17.12 -1.10
CA ASN A 138 -3.21 -17.07 -1.57
C ASN A 138 -4.01 -16.02 -0.80
N LEU A 139 -3.87 -15.97 0.53
CA LEU A 139 -4.51 -14.94 1.35
C LEU A 139 -4.00 -13.54 1.01
N VAL A 140 -2.69 -13.39 0.82
CA VAL A 140 -2.08 -12.11 0.42
C VAL A 140 -2.56 -11.71 -0.99
N GLY A 141 -2.75 -12.68 -1.87
CA GLY A 141 -3.37 -12.54 -3.19
C GLY A 141 -4.76 -11.92 -3.12
N ALA A 142 -5.65 -12.53 -2.33
CA ALA A 142 -7.03 -12.11 -2.15
C ALA A 142 -7.13 -10.68 -1.60
N LEU A 143 -6.37 -10.34 -0.55
CA LEU A 143 -6.40 -9.02 0.09
C LEU A 143 -5.84 -7.91 -0.80
N SER A 144 -4.87 -8.22 -1.66
CA SER A 144 -4.27 -7.21 -2.53
C SER A 144 -4.87 -7.18 -3.94
N GLY A 145 -5.75 -8.10 -4.31
CA GLY A 145 -6.37 -8.16 -5.64
C GLY A 145 -5.40 -8.52 -6.76
N HIS A 146 -4.45 -9.41 -6.48
CA HIS A 146 -3.57 -9.97 -7.49
C HIS A 146 -4.07 -11.34 -7.93
N LYS A 147 -3.82 -11.69 -9.20
CA LYS A 147 -4.11 -13.03 -9.71
C LYS A 147 -3.29 -14.08 -8.96
N GLU A 148 -3.90 -15.22 -8.67
CA GLU A 148 -3.23 -16.40 -8.12
C GLU A 148 -1.99 -16.75 -8.97
N GLY A 149 -0.89 -17.09 -8.30
CA GLY A 149 0.38 -17.40 -8.96
C GLY A 149 1.09 -16.20 -9.62
N SER A 150 0.66 -14.95 -9.40
CA SER A 150 1.28 -13.78 -10.04
C SER A 150 2.77 -13.65 -9.72
N LYS A 151 3.60 -13.49 -10.77
CA LYS A 151 5.02 -13.15 -10.66
C LYS A 151 5.26 -11.86 -9.87
N ALA A 152 4.26 -10.98 -9.74
CA ALA A 152 4.34 -9.77 -8.93
C ALA A 152 4.54 -10.05 -7.42
N PHE A 153 4.25 -11.27 -6.96
CA PHE A 153 4.53 -11.72 -5.59
C PHE A 153 5.86 -12.39 -5.38
N ALA A 154 6.55 -12.81 -6.45
CA ALA A 154 7.80 -13.55 -6.33
C ALA A 154 8.84 -12.81 -5.46
N ARG A 155 8.86 -11.47 -5.53
CA ARG A 155 9.72 -10.58 -4.74
C ARG A 155 9.41 -10.50 -3.24
N TYR A 156 8.26 -10.99 -2.80
CA TYR A 156 7.92 -11.08 -1.36
C TYR A 156 8.17 -12.49 -0.83
N ARG A 157 8.27 -13.50 -1.72
CA ARG A 157 8.60 -14.90 -1.38
C ARG A 157 10.08 -15.14 -1.16
N THR A 158 10.94 -14.16 -1.43
CA THR A 158 12.36 -14.26 -1.09
C THR A 158 12.46 -14.49 0.40
N ILE A 159 12.95 -15.68 0.77
CA ILE A 159 13.13 -16.13 2.14
C ILE A 159 14.06 -15.12 2.80
N ASP A 160 13.50 -14.31 3.71
CA ASP A 160 14.24 -13.36 4.51
C ASP A 160 15.25 -14.12 5.38
N ASP A 161 16.48 -13.62 5.53
CA ASP A 161 17.45 -14.29 6.42
C ASP A 161 16.97 -14.29 7.87
N ASP A 162 16.14 -13.30 8.23
CA ASP A 162 15.45 -13.28 9.52
C ASP A 162 14.40 -14.40 9.63
N MET A 163 13.71 -14.77 8.53
CA MET A 163 12.81 -15.93 8.52
C MET A 163 13.57 -17.26 8.67
N LYS A 164 14.79 -17.37 8.12
CA LYS A 164 15.63 -18.57 8.31
C LYS A 164 16.08 -18.70 9.76
N LYS A 165 16.50 -17.59 10.38
CA LYS A 165 16.88 -17.54 11.80
C LYS A 165 15.72 -17.93 12.70
N GLU A 166 14.53 -17.40 12.44
CA GLU A 166 13.30 -17.72 13.17
C GLU A 166 12.94 -19.22 13.07
N LEU A 167 13.06 -19.82 11.88
CA LEU A 167 12.82 -21.26 11.66
C LEU A 167 13.83 -22.16 12.39
N ILE A 168 15.11 -21.79 12.42
CA ILE A 168 16.13 -22.55 13.15
C ILE A 168 15.90 -22.44 14.66
N GLY A 169 15.55 -21.25 15.17
CA GLY A 169 15.25 -21.05 16.59
C GLY A 169 13.98 -21.76 17.08
N MET A 170 13.10 -22.24 16.19
CA MET A 170 11.94 -23.07 16.55
C MET A 170 12.28 -24.56 16.69
N LEU A 171 13.49 -24.98 16.31
CA LEU A 171 13.98 -26.35 16.43
C LEU A 171 14.82 -26.58 17.71
N GLU A 172 15.09 -25.51 18.47
CA GLU A 172 15.68 -25.51 19.81
C GLU A 172 14.58 -25.42 20.87
#